data_AF-A0A662X554-F1
#
_entry.id   AF-A0A662X554-F1
#
_cell.length_a   1.000
_cell.length_b   1.000
_cell.length_c   1.000
_cell.angle_alpha   90.00
_cell.angle_beta   90.00
_cell.angle_gamma   90.00
#
_symmetry.space_group_name_H-M   'P 1'
#
loop_
_entity.id
_entity.type
_entity.pdbx_description
1 polymer ?
#
loop_
_entity_poly.entity_id
_entity_poly.type
_entity_poly.pdbx_seq_one_letter_code
_entity_poly.pdbx_strand_id
1 'polypeptide(L)'
;MEKDCYSAVRHSDIETQDILKIRKREEMAIVLEKSFFDGNEDEAQTNNKDDAKENDKDSEVDYLSPFLQSVHGPGDLSKEDAHMVREMCLRNLKERLLERANIIQGRLDKENALLAKRQAAFQRSQREHDQGTDEEFERFCSETMFRIQILEQRLASHEETALQKYAEMDKRLHSDPRLRVLHR
;
A
#
# COMPACT_ATOMS: atom_id res chain seq x y z
N MET A 1 2.42 3.64 -55.37
CA MET A 1 2.38 2.55 -54.37
C MET A 1 3.60 2.54 -53.47
N GLU A 2 4.81 2.25 -53.95
CA GLU A 2 6.00 2.20 -53.07
C GLU A 2 6.36 3.57 -52.46
N LYS A 3 6.37 4.63 -53.28
CA LYS A 3 6.64 6.01 -52.84
C LYS A 3 5.64 6.53 -51.81
N ASP A 4 4.37 6.13 -51.93
CA ASP A 4 3.30 6.52 -51.01
C ASP A 4 3.45 5.80 -49.67
N CYS A 5 3.89 4.54 -49.70
CA CYS A 5 4.21 3.76 -48.51
C CYS A 5 5.39 4.35 -47.74
N TYR A 6 6.48 4.73 -48.43
CA TYR A 6 7.60 5.44 -47.81
C TYR A 6 7.20 6.78 -47.20
N SER A 7 6.33 7.53 -47.88
CA SER A 7 5.82 8.80 -47.34
C SER A 7 4.96 8.59 -46.10
N ALA A 8 4.12 7.55 -46.08
CA ALA A 8 3.26 7.23 -44.94
C ALA A 8 4.09 6.79 -43.72
N VAL A 9 5.11 5.94 -43.92
CA VAL A 9 6.02 5.52 -42.84
C VAL A 9 6.77 6.72 -42.27
N ARG A 10 7.29 7.61 -43.13
CA ARG A 10 7.99 8.81 -42.68
C ARG A 10 7.07 9.77 -41.92
N HIS A 11 5.81 9.91 -42.35
CA HIS A 11 4.85 10.77 -41.66
C HIS A 11 4.50 10.20 -40.28
N SER A 12 4.29 8.88 -40.18
CA SER A 12 4.03 8.19 -38.92
C SER A 12 5.23 8.27 -37.95
N ASP A 13 6.46 8.20 -38.47
CA ASP A 13 7.67 8.34 -37.65
C ASP A 13 7.83 9.77 -37.08
N ILE A 14 7.48 10.80 -37.86
CA ILE A 14 7.46 12.19 -37.38
C ILE A 14 6.37 12.39 -36.32
N GLU A 15 5.16 11.89 -36.59
CA GLU A 15 4.03 12.00 -35.68
C GLU A 15 4.32 11.34 -34.33
N THR A 16 4.89 10.13 -34.34
CA THR A 16 5.27 9.42 -33.11
C THR A 16 6.36 10.15 -32.34
N GLN A 17 7.36 10.73 -33.01
CA GLN A 17 8.38 11.54 -32.34
C GLN A 17 7.80 12.79 -31.67
N ASP A 18 6.82 13.43 -32.31
CA ASP A 18 6.18 14.63 -31.74
C ASP A 18 5.27 14.27 -30.56
N ILE A 19 4.53 13.16 -30.64
CA ILE A 19 3.77 12.61 -29.51
C ILE A 19 4.70 12.35 -28.32
N LEU A 20 5.84 11.68 -28.53
CA LEU A 20 6.81 11.38 -27.47
C LEU A 20 7.39 12.66 -26.84
N LYS A 21 7.68 13.69 -27.64
CA LYS A 21 8.16 14.99 -27.13
C LYS A 21 7.12 15.72 -26.30
N ILE A 22 5.84 15.61 -26.66
CA ILE A 22 4.74 16.21 -25.91
C ILE A 22 4.53 15.45 -24.61
N ARG A 23 4.46 14.12 -24.65
CA ARG A 23 4.32 13.26 -23.46
C ARG A 23 5.41 13.50 -22.44
N LYS A 24 6.67 13.57 -22.89
CA LYS A 24 7.80 13.89 -22.01
C LYS A 24 7.64 15.25 -21.31
N ARG A 25 7.08 16.25 -21.99
CA ARG A 25 6.81 17.58 -21.39
C ARG A 25 5.64 17.53 -20.41
N GLU A 26 4.57 16.81 -20.74
CA GLU A 26 3.43 16.61 -19.86
C GLU A 26 3.84 15.87 -18.57
N GLU A 27 4.64 14.81 -18.68
CA GLU A 27 5.15 14.03 -17.54
C GLU A 27 6.06 14.85 -16.62
N MET A 28 6.93 15.69 -17.19
CA MET A 28 7.77 16.61 -16.40
C MET A 28 6.96 17.69 -15.68
N ALA A 29 5.74 18.00 -16.13
CA ALA A 29 4.88 19.02 -15.55
C ALA A 29 3.92 18.47 -14.48
N ILE A 30 3.95 17.15 -14.22
CA ILE A 30 3.16 16.53 -13.16
C ILE A 30 3.75 16.96 -11.82
N VAL A 31 2.98 17.73 -11.05
CA VAL A 31 3.30 18.06 -9.65
C VAL A 31 2.37 17.22 -8.78
N LEU A 32 2.97 16.42 -7.89
CA LEU A 32 2.22 15.66 -6.90
C LEU A 32 1.78 16.60 -5.78
N GLU A 33 0.48 16.72 -5.55
CA GLU A 33 -0.07 17.48 -4.43
C GLU A 33 0.13 16.66 -3.15
N LYS A 34 1.19 16.97 -2.41
CA LYS A 34 1.52 16.30 -1.15
C LYS A 34 0.60 16.78 -0.04
N SER A 35 -0.06 15.84 0.62
CA SER A 35 -0.80 16.12 1.85
C SER A 35 0.18 16.52 2.95
N PHE A 36 -0.27 17.29 3.96
CA PHE A 36 0.57 17.66 5.12
C PHE A 36 1.18 16.45 5.87
N PHE A 37 0.70 15.24 5.60
CA PHE A 37 1.19 13.98 6.17
C PHE A 37 2.24 13.26 5.31
N ASP A 38 2.49 13.67 4.04
CA ASP A 38 3.39 13.00 3.08
C ASP A 38 4.89 13.38 3.25
N GLY A 39 5.24 14.10 4.30
CA GLY A 39 6.54 14.77 4.44
C GLY A 39 7.79 13.89 4.44
N ASN A 40 7.68 12.55 4.47
CA ASN A 40 8.86 11.66 4.66
C ASN A 40 8.95 10.44 3.72
N GLU A 41 8.08 10.27 2.71
CA GLU A 41 8.13 9.06 1.84
C GLU A 41 9.03 9.16 0.59
N ASP A 42 9.54 10.35 0.27
CA ASP A 42 10.23 10.61 -1.01
C ASP A 42 11.60 9.90 -1.16
N GLU A 43 12.24 9.47 -0.08
CA GLU A 43 13.49 8.70 -0.17
C GLU A 43 13.27 7.21 -0.48
N ALA A 44 12.04 6.69 -0.32
CA ALA A 44 11.76 5.27 -0.43
C ALA A 44 11.43 4.79 -1.86
N GLN A 45 11.05 5.68 -2.79
CA GLN A 45 10.46 5.26 -4.07
C GLN A 45 11.45 4.98 -5.21
N THR A 46 12.77 5.05 -4.98
CA THR A 46 13.75 4.66 -6.02
C THR A 46 14.17 3.20 -5.99
N ASN A 47 13.72 2.39 -5.01
CA ASN A 47 14.10 0.99 -4.92
C ASN A 47 12.89 0.04 -5.04
N ASN A 48 12.46 -0.18 -6.28
CA ASN A 48 11.96 -1.50 -6.67
C ASN A 48 13.11 -2.50 -6.53
N LYS A 49 13.23 -3.15 -5.38
CA LYS A 49 14.01 -4.38 -5.18
C LYS A 49 13.58 -5.09 -3.90
N ASP A 50 12.78 -6.13 -4.12
CA ASP A 50 12.77 -7.41 -3.42
C ASP A 50 12.46 -7.43 -1.92
N ASP A 51 11.82 -8.53 -1.50
CA ASP A 51 11.52 -8.96 -0.13
C ASP A 51 12.79 -9.08 0.74
N ALA A 52 13.48 -7.96 0.98
CA ALA A 52 14.52 -7.83 1.98
C ALA A 52 13.83 -7.36 3.26
N LYS A 53 13.82 -8.26 4.25
CA LYS A 53 13.62 -7.97 5.68
C LYS A 53 13.78 -6.48 5.95
N GLU A 54 12.66 -5.82 6.27
CA GLU A 54 12.66 -4.49 6.88
C GLU A 54 13.43 -4.59 8.20
N ASN A 55 14.75 -4.57 8.12
CA ASN A 55 15.62 -4.05 9.16
C ASN A 55 15.41 -2.55 9.08
N ASP A 56 14.25 -2.14 9.60
CA ASP A 56 13.93 -0.76 9.89
C ASP A 56 15.00 -0.31 10.88
N LYS A 57 16.04 0.35 10.35
CA LYS A 57 16.93 1.13 11.20
C LYS A 57 16.08 2.30 11.65
N ASP A 58 15.40 2.05 12.76
CA ASP A 58 14.70 2.96 13.65
C ASP A 58 15.64 4.14 13.92
N SER A 59 15.74 5.06 12.97
CA SER A 59 15.99 6.45 13.30
C SER A 59 14.75 6.75 14.13
N GLU A 60 14.88 6.82 15.46
CA GLU A 60 13.75 7.02 16.38
C GLU A 60 12.97 8.26 15.92
N VAL A 61 12.03 8.07 15.00
CA VAL A 61 11.08 9.09 14.61
C VAL A 61 10.21 9.21 15.85
N ASP A 62 10.27 10.38 16.47
CA ASP A 62 9.58 10.64 17.72
C ASP A 62 8.08 10.35 17.56
N TYR A 63 7.66 9.20 18.05
CA TYR A 63 6.30 8.66 17.90
C TYR A 63 5.25 9.52 18.61
N LEU A 64 5.65 10.42 19.50
CA LEU A 64 4.74 11.26 20.27
C LEU A 64 4.66 12.70 19.76
N SER A 65 5.70 13.17 19.04
CA SER A 65 5.79 14.55 18.53
C SER A 65 4.53 15.02 17.80
N PRO A 66 3.94 14.23 16.87
CA PRO A 66 2.75 14.67 16.13
C PRO A 66 1.52 14.89 17.02
N PHE A 67 1.41 14.13 18.11
CA PHE A 67 0.28 14.18 19.02
C PHE A 67 0.45 15.30 20.05
N LEU A 68 1.69 15.56 20.47
CA LEU A 68 2.02 16.61 21.43
C LEU A 68 1.76 18.01 20.89
N GLN A 69 2.03 18.27 19.60
CA GLN A 69 1.77 19.56 18.94
C GLN A 69 0.30 19.99 19.04
N SER A 70 -0.63 19.04 19.07
CA SER A 70 -2.07 19.31 19.16
C SER A 70 -2.53 19.78 20.56
N VAL A 71 -1.68 19.62 21.58
CA VAL A 71 -2.03 19.83 23.00
C VAL A 71 -1.10 20.84 23.68
N HIS A 72 -0.12 21.39 22.96
CA HIS A 72 0.88 22.27 23.56
C HIS A 72 0.34 23.68 23.87
N GLY A 73 0.15 23.93 25.16
CA GLY A 73 0.25 25.27 25.77
C GLY A 73 1.62 25.47 26.45
N PRO A 74 1.97 26.70 26.87
CA PRO A 74 3.22 26.96 27.59
C PRO A 74 3.17 26.37 29.01
N GLY A 75 3.70 25.15 29.20
CA GLY A 75 3.79 24.49 30.51
C GLY A 75 3.99 22.96 30.44
N ASP A 76 4.07 22.32 31.60
CA ASP A 76 4.05 20.86 31.72
C ASP A 76 2.68 20.31 31.30
N LEU A 77 2.66 19.12 30.69
CA LEU A 77 1.43 18.47 30.20
C LEU A 77 0.48 18.17 31.38
N SER A 78 -0.78 18.59 31.29
CA SER A 78 -1.80 18.22 32.28
C SER A 78 -2.04 16.70 32.26
N LYS A 79 -2.61 16.15 33.33
CA LYS A 79 -2.97 14.72 33.39
C LYS A 79 -4.01 14.35 32.33
N GLU A 80 -4.99 15.22 32.09
CA GLU A 80 -6.00 15.05 31.04
C GLU A 80 -5.38 15.07 29.64
N ASP A 81 -4.48 16.03 29.41
CA ASP A 81 -3.75 16.19 28.15
C ASP A 81 -2.85 14.98 27.86
N ALA A 82 -2.15 14.47 28.88
CA ALA A 82 -1.35 13.26 28.77
C ALA A 82 -2.20 12.03 28.42
N HIS A 83 -3.39 11.91 29.02
CA HIS A 83 -4.32 10.83 28.68
C HIS A 83 -4.79 10.96 27.22
N MET A 84 -5.14 12.18 26.79
CA MET A 84 -5.57 12.45 25.42
C MET A 84 -4.48 12.10 24.40
N VAL A 85 -3.23 12.53 24.64
CA VAL A 85 -2.08 12.21 23.78
C VAL A 85 -1.86 10.71 23.68
N ARG A 86 -1.89 9.98 24.80
CA ARG A 86 -1.77 8.51 24.81
C ARG A 86 -2.87 7.86 23.97
N GLU A 87 -4.11 8.26 24.17
CA GLU A 87 -5.26 7.72 23.42
C GLU A 87 -5.19 8.04 21.93
N MET A 88 -4.75 9.24 21.55
CA MET A 88 -4.56 9.61 20.14
C MET A 88 -3.47 8.77 19.47
N CYS A 89 -2.34 8.55 20.15
CA CYS A 89 -1.26 7.73 19.63
C CYS A 89 -1.70 6.28 19.41
N LEU A 90 -2.34 5.66 20.42
CA LEU A 90 -2.84 4.28 20.32
C LEU A 90 -3.94 4.14 19.27
N ARG A 91 -4.84 5.12 19.16
CA ARG A 91 -5.91 5.12 18.16
C ARG A 91 -5.33 5.21 16.75
N ASN A 92 -4.38 6.11 16.52
CA ASN A 92 -3.74 6.26 15.21
C ASN A 92 -3.01 4.97 14.79
N LEU A 93 -2.27 4.33 15.71
CA LEU A 93 -1.64 3.04 15.43
C LEU A 93 -2.69 1.97 15.08
N LYS A 94 -3.78 1.89 15.86
CA LYS A 94 -4.87 0.95 15.60
C LYS A 94 -5.50 1.17 14.22
N GLU A 95 -5.78 2.41 13.86
CA GLU A 95 -6.35 2.78 12.55
C GLU A 95 -5.42 2.34 11.41
N ARG A 96 -4.11 2.62 11.50
CA ARG A 96 -3.12 2.19 10.49
C ARG A 96 -3.04 0.67 10.35
N LEU A 97 -3.07 -0.06 11.48
CA LEU A 97 -3.08 -1.53 11.46
C LEU A 97 -4.36 -2.06 10.80
N LEU A 98 -5.53 -1.49 11.14
CA LEU A 98 -6.80 -1.87 10.52
C LEU A 98 -6.83 -1.56 9.02
N GLU A 99 -6.35 -0.40 8.62
CA GLU A 99 -6.26 0.00 7.21
C GLU A 99 -5.38 -0.97 6.41
N ARG A 100 -4.21 -1.34 6.96
CA ARG A 100 -3.34 -2.33 6.32
C ARG A 100 -4.02 -3.70 6.18
N ALA A 101 -4.73 -4.16 7.21
CA ALA A 101 -5.51 -5.40 7.13
C ALA A 101 -6.61 -5.31 6.06
N ASN A 102 -7.34 -4.20 6.00
CA ASN A 102 -8.38 -3.96 5.00
C ASN A 102 -7.82 -3.94 3.56
N ILE A 103 -6.63 -3.39 3.35
CA ILE A 103 -5.97 -3.42 2.03
C ILE A 103 -5.64 -4.86 1.62
N ILE A 104 -5.11 -5.68 2.55
CA ILE A 104 -4.79 -7.08 2.27
C ILE A 104 -6.07 -7.87 1.98
N GLN A 105 -7.08 -7.74 2.84
CA GLN A 105 -8.38 -8.40 2.67
C GLN A 105 -9.04 -7.98 1.34
N GLY A 106 -9.05 -6.69 1.02
CA GLY A 106 -9.61 -6.20 -0.24
C GLY A 106 -8.87 -6.69 -1.48
N ARG A 107 -7.58 -7.04 -1.38
CA ARG A 107 -6.85 -7.73 -2.47
C ARG A 107 -7.23 -9.20 -2.53
N LEU A 108 -7.36 -9.87 -1.39
CA LEU A 108 -7.76 -11.28 -1.30
C LEU A 108 -9.16 -11.48 -1.89
N ASP A 109 -10.11 -10.62 -1.54
CA ASP A 109 -11.49 -10.66 -2.05
C ASP A 109 -11.53 -10.47 -3.57
N LYS A 110 -10.67 -9.60 -4.12
CA LYS A 110 -10.55 -9.39 -5.57
C LYS A 110 -10.04 -10.63 -6.29
N GLU A 111 -8.99 -11.27 -5.80
CA GLU A 111 -8.47 -12.51 -6.39
C GLU A 111 -9.50 -13.65 -6.30
N ASN A 112 -10.19 -13.78 -5.17
CA ASN A 112 -11.26 -14.76 -5.00
C ASN A 112 -12.44 -14.52 -5.97
N ALA A 113 -12.89 -13.27 -6.11
CA ALA A 113 -13.94 -12.91 -7.05
C ALA A 113 -13.52 -13.17 -8.51
N LEU A 114 -12.26 -12.89 -8.83
CA LEU A 114 -11.68 -13.14 -10.14
C LEU A 114 -11.63 -14.64 -10.46
N LEU A 115 -11.20 -15.47 -9.51
CA LEU A 115 -11.20 -16.93 -9.64
C LEU A 115 -12.62 -17.47 -9.85
N ALA A 116 -13.58 -17.06 -9.01
CA ALA A 116 -14.97 -17.48 -9.11
C ALA A 116 -15.59 -17.09 -10.46
N LYS A 117 -15.31 -15.88 -10.96
CA LYS A 117 -15.79 -15.42 -12.27
C LYS A 117 -15.23 -16.28 -13.41
N ARG A 118 -13.94 -16.61 -13.37
CA ARG A 118 -13.31 -17.46 -14.41
C ARG A 118 -13.85 -18.89 -14.36
N GLN A 119 -13.99 -19.46 -13.16
CA GLN A 119 -14.59 -20.80 -12.98
C GLN A 119 -16.01 -20.87 -13.53
N ALA A 120 -16.84 -19.87 -13.24
CA ALA A 120 -18.20 -19.80 -13.77
C ALA A 120 -18.23 -19.64 -15.30
N ALA A 121 -17.28 -18.89 -15.89
CA ALA A 121 -17.17 -18.76 -17.34
C ALA A 121 -16.76 -20.09 -18.00
N PHE A 122 -15.74 -20.76 -17.46
CA PHE A 122 -15.26 -22.04 -17.95
C PHE A 122 -16.35 -23.13 -17.90
N GLN A 123 -17.11 -23.21 -16.80
CA GLN A 123 -18.26 -24.13 -16.69
C GLN A 123 -19.36 -23.89 -17.73
N ARG A 124 -19.49 -22.67 -18.26
CA ARG A 124 -20.43 -22.37 -19.36
C ARG A 124 -19.85 -22.81 -20.71
N SER A 125 -18.59 -22.49 -20.99
CA SER A 125 -17.91 -22.85 -22.25
C SER A 125 -17.74 -24.37 -22.42
N GLN A 126 -17.53 -25.13 -21.34
CA GLN A 126 -17.50 -26.60 -21.41
C GLN A 126 -18.83 -27.20 -21.89
N ARG A 127 -19.98 -26.56 -21.61
CA ARG A 127 -21.28 -27.01 -22.12
C ARG A 127 -21.41 -26.78 -23.63
N GLU A 128 -20.63 -25.86 -24.18
CA GLU A 128 -20.61 -25.48 -25.59
C GLU A 128 -19.52 -26.24 -26.40
N HIS A 129 -18.78 -27.17 -25.74
CA HIS A 129 -17.83 -28.12 -26.35
C HIS A 129 -16.54 -27.50 -26.93
N ASP A 130 -15.98 -26.48 -26.28
CA ASP A 130 -14.73 -25.82 -26.69
C ASP A 130 -13.49 -26.38 -25.96
N GLN A 131 -12.77 -27.31 -26.60
CA GLN A 131 -11.67 -28.09 -26.00
C GLN A 131 -10.32 -27.35 -25.93
N GLY A 132 -10.17 -26.20 -26.58
CA GLY A 132 -8.91 -25.44 -26.59
C GLY A 132 -8.63 -24.62 -25.32
N THR A 133 -9.54 -24.66 -24.34
CA THR A 133 -9.58 -23.71 -23.21
C THR A 133 -9.03 -24.27 -21.89
N ASP A 134 -8.71 -25.56 -21.83
CA ASP A 134 -8.42 -26.28 -20.58
C ASP A 134 -7.02 -25.91 -20.01
N GLU A 135 -5.96 -25.94 -20.81
CA GLU A 135 -4.60 -25.63 -20.32
C GLU A 135 -4.45 -24.17 -19.86
N GLU A 136 -5.05 -23.23 -20.60
CA GLU A 136 -5.04 -21.81 -20.22
C GLU A 136 -5.83 -21.56 -18.93
N PHE A 137 -6.94 -22.30 -18.75
CA PHE A 137 -7.73 -22.23 -17.53
C PHE A 137 -6.98 -22.79 -16.33
N GLU A 138 -6.34 -23.96 -16.47
CA GLU A 138 -5.52 -24.56 -15.42
C GLU A 138 -4.38 -23.64 -15.01
N ARG A 139 -3.67 -23.06 -15.98
CA ARG A 139 -2.61 -22.08 -15.71
C ARG A 139 -3.13 -20.89 -14.94
N PHE A 140 -4.23 -20.29 -15.37
CA PHE A 140 -4.87 -19.17 -14.68
C PHE A 140 -5.26 -19.53 -13.24
N CYS A 141 -5.86 -20.72 -13.04
CA CYS A 141 -6.27 -21.18 -11.73
C CYS A 141 -5.07 -21.36 -10.80
N SER A 142 -3.98 -21.97 -11.28
CA SER A 142 -2.76 -22.14 -10.50
C SER A 142 -2.13 -20.81 -10.09
N GLU A 143 -2.02 -19.85 -11.02
CA GLU A 143 -1.47 -18.52 -10.75
C GLU A 143 -2.35 -17.73 -9.75
N THR A 144 -3.67 -17.80 -9.90
CA THR A 144 -4.60 -17.10 -9.02
C THR A 144 -4.61 -17.71 -7.60
N MET A 145 -4.58 -19.05 -7.49
CA MET A 145 -4.46 -19.73 -6.19
C MET A 145 -3.16 -19.38 -5.48
N PHE A 146 -2.04 -19.29 -6.21
CA PHE A 146 -0.77 -18.87 -5.63
C PHE A 146 -0.85 -17.45 -5.05
N ARG A 147 -1.47 -16.50 -5.77
CA ARG A 147 -1.70 -15.14 -5.24
C ARG A 147 -2.59 -15.13 -3.99
N ILE A 148 -3.67 -15.92 -3.99
CA ILE A 148 -4.57 -16.09 -2.84
C ILE A 148 -3.79 -16.58 -1.62
N GLN A 149 -2.99 -17.64 -1.76
CA GLN A 149 -2.19 -18.19 -0.65
C GLN A 149 -1.21 -17.17 -0.07
N ILE A 150 -0.54 -16.39 -0.91
CA ILE A 150 0.34 -15.31 -0.45
C ILE A 150 -0.44 -14.26 0.35
N LEU A 151 -1.63 -13.87 -0.12
CA LEU A 151 -2.46 -12.88 0.55
C LEU A 151 -3.00 -13.39 1.90
N GLU A 152 -3.42 -14.66 1.97
CA GLU A 152 -3.81 -15.32 3.22
C GLU A 152 -2.65 -15.36 4.22
N GLN A 153 -1.46 -15.76 3.79
CA GLN A 153 -0.27 -15.79 4.65
C GLN A 153 0.11 -14.39 5.14
N ARG A 154 0.00 -13.37 4.27
CA ARG A 154 0.24 -11.97 4.63
C ARG A 154 -0.77 -11.45 5.64
N LEU A 155 -2.05 -11.82 5.51
CA LEU A 155 -3.09 -11.43 6.44
C LEU A 155 -2.85 -12.06 7.82
N ALA A 156 -2.58 -13.37 7.87
CA ALA A 156 -2.30 -14.08 9.11
C ALA A 156 -1.06 -13.51 9.83
N SER A 157 0.03 -13.29 9.09
CA SER A 157 1.25 -12.66 9.62
C SER A 157 0.99 -11.23 10.14
N HIS A 158 0.11 -10.48 9.46
CA HIS A 158 -0.25 -9.14 9.87
C HIS A 158 -1.07 -9.15 11.17
N GLU A 159 -2.04 -10.06 11.32
CA GLU A 159 -2.82 -10.18 12.55
C GLU A 159 -1.94 -10.48 13.78
N GLU A 160 -0.98 -11.40 13.64
CA GLU A 160 -0.03 -11.73 14.72
C GLU A 160 0.84 -10.53 15.10
N THR A 161 1.46 -9.90 14.09
CA THR A 161 2.40 -8.79 14.33
C THR A 161 1.69 -7.49 14.74
N ALA A 162 0.45 -7.25 14.31
CA ALA A 162 -0.33 -6.07 14.69
C ALA A 162 -0.62 -6.03 16.20
N LEU A 163 -0.99 -7.17 16.79
CA LEU A 163 -1.22 -7.28 18.23
C LEU A 163 0.07 -7.01 19.02
N GLN A 164 1.20 -7.56 18.55
CA GLN A 164 2.51 -7.33 19.16
C GLN A 164 2.90 -5.85 19.10
N LYS A 165 2.78 -5.21 17.93
CA LYS A 165 3.08 -3.78 17.73
C LYS A 165 2.23 -2.88 18.62
N TYR A 166 0.94 -3.19 18.76
CA TYR A 166 0.05 -2.43 19.64
C TYR A 166 0.46 -2.56 21.12
N ALA A 167 0.74 -3.77 21.58
CA ALA A 167 1.18 -4.02 22.95
C ALA A 167 2.55 -3.39 23.25
N GLU A 168 3.46 -3.37 22.28
CA GLU A 168 4.75 -2.71 22.41
C GLU A 168 4.58 -1.19 22.51
N MET A 169 3.76 -0.58 21.66
CA MET A 169 3.48 0.86 21.71
C MET A 169 2.86 1.26 23.06
N ASP A 170 1.92 0.46 23.58
CA ASP A 170 1.31 0.74 24.89
C ASP A 170 2.35 0.71 26.02
N LYS A 171 3.25 -0.27 26.01
CA LYS A 171 4.38 -0.34 26.95
C LYS A 171 5.32 0.86 26.80
N ARG A 172 5.67 1.25 25.57
CA ARG A 172 6.52 2.42 25.29
C ARG A 172 5.89 3.69 25.87
N LEU A 173 4.60 3.92 25.62
CA LEU A 173 3.85 5.06 26.14
C LEU A 173 3.77 5.07 27.68
N HIS A 174 3.61 3.91 28.31
CA HIS A 174 3.63 3.79 29.78
C HIS A 174 4.99 4.19 30.39
N SER A 175 6.08 3.90 29.68
CA SER A 175 7.44 4.24 30.13
C SER A 175 7.93 5.63 29.68
N ASP A 176 7.19 6.33 28.81
CA ASP A 176 7.65 7.59 28.21
C ASP A 176 7.76 8.71 29.28
N PRO A 177 8.93 9.37 29.42
CA PRO A 177 9.12 10.46 30.37
C PRO A 177 8.10 11.60 30.24
N ARG A 178 7.64 11.89 29.02
CA ARG A 178 6.69 12.97 28.72
C ARG A 178 5.27 12.66 29.20
N LEU A 179 4.95 11.40 29.43
CA LEU A 179 3.65 10.93 29.93
C LEU A 179 3.68 10.51 31.40
N ARG A 180 4.78 10.76 32.12
CA ARG A 180 4.96 10.32 33.52
C ARG A 180 3.88 10.85 34.48
N VAL A 181 3.24 11.98 34.16
CA VAL A 181 2.11 12.53 34.94
C VAL A 181 0.93 11.55 35.06
N LEU A 182 0.82 10.57 34.15
CA LEU A 182 -0.18 9.50 34.22
C LEU A 182 0.07 8.50 35.35
N HIS A 183 1.30 8.40 35.83
CA HIS A 183 1.76 7.41 36.81
C HIS A 183 2.20 8.03 38.13
N ARG A 184 1.93 9.32 38.31
CA ARG A 184 2.12 10.09 39.53
C ARG A 184 0.79 10.31 40.24
#